data_AF-A0A645AYZ5-F1
#
_entry.id   AF-A0A645AYZ5-F1
#
_cell.length_a   1.000
_cell.length_b   1.000
_cell.length_c   1.000
_cell.angle_alpha   90.00
_cell.angle_beta   90.00
_cell.angle_gamma   90.00
#
_symmetry.space_group_name_H-M   'P 1'
#
loop_
_entity.id
_entity.type
_entity.pdbx_description
1 polymer ?
#
loop_
_entity_poly.entity_id
_entity_poly.type
_entity_poly.pdbx_seq_one_letter_code
_entity_poly.pdbx_strand_id
1 'polypeptide(L)'
;MRFPDGAKKYNPITEFPGRNGRDKDVAIAEFLQYAKKELAPYSVNLGADVFGIITRTWDDFPEDIGQTWILMGEHVDNLAPMVYPSHYSTGWYNLENPNANPYLVVKGAMEEAIEKNSSMENPPHIRPWIQDFDWQGIEYGPDKVRAQIIAAKELGVTEYMIWNPGNVYDPYAFMLTETEKKTTYPLDKGELDYREKTPGDSADKYLSGMLNERFSYMYLMTPVADREKDFDSYLKAMESTNVSLLRYKVTGYEMDPSDKDKATVYLNYKIEIKNGDVSQIVEKDNAQWQSVRENNIWKIKAVFDAQ
;
A
#
# COMPACT_ATOMS: atom_id res chain seq x y z
N MET A 1 -15.17 -3.02 10.04
CA MET A 1 -15.91 -1.91 10.72
C MET A 1 -15.80 -0.67 9.87
N ARG A 2 -16.88 0.12 9.71
CA ARG A 2 -16.88 1.36 8.92
C ARG A 2 -17.99 2.31 9.36
N PHE A 3 -17.87 3.56 8.95
CA PHE A 3 -18.98 4.50 8.85
C PHE A 3 -19.77 4.26 7.54
N PRO A 4 -21.01 4.80 7.44
CA PRO A 4 -21.79 4.74 6.21
C PRO A 4 -21.02 5.28 4.99
N ASP A 5 -21.14 4.58 3.87
CA ASP A 5 -20.59 4.94 2.57
C ASP A 5 -21.45 6.02 1.93
N GLY A 6 -20.92 6.75 0.95
CA GLY A 6 -21.60 7.92 0.42
C GLY A 6 -21.57 9.09 1.40
N ALA A 7 -20.45 9.27 2.11
CA ALA A 7 -20.24 10.29 3.13
C ALA A 7 -20.66 11.71 2.68
N LYS A 8 -20.40 12.08 1.43
CA LYS A 8 -20.86 13.35 0.84
C LYS A 8 -22.37 13.59 0.97
N LYS A 9 -23.18 12.54 0.88
CA LYS A 9 -24.64 12.59 1.01
C LYS A 9 -25.08 12.48 2.46
N TYR A 10 -24.48 11.57 3.23
CA TYR A 10 -25.00 11.22 4.55
C TYR A 10 -24.42 12.08 5.69
N ASN A 11 -23.17 12.53 5.60
CA ASN A 11 -22.57 13.35 6.66
C ASN A 11 -23.36 14.63 6.95
N PRO A 12 -23.88 15.38 5.96
CA PRO A 12 -24.64 16.60 6.24
C PRO A 12 -25.96 16.36 6.99
N ILE A 13 -26.47 15.13 6.97
CA ILE A 13 -27.77 14.76 7.55
C ILE A 13 -27.65 13.75 8.70
N THR A 14 -26.44 13.39 9.11
CA THR A 14 -26.18 12.40 10.16
C THR A 14 -25.47 13.08 11.32
N GLU A 15 -26.01 12.93 12.52
CA GLU A 15 -25.29 13.25 13.74
C GLU A 15 -24.48 12.04 14.19
N PHE A 16 -23.23 12.26 14.59
CA PHE A 16 -22.36 11.25 15.19
C PHE A 16 -22.12 11.62 16.67
N PRO A 17 -22.99 11.19 17.60
CA PRO A 17 -22.86 11.53 19.02
C PRO A 17 -21.49 11.11 19.56
N GLY A 18 -20.86 11.99 20.34
CA GLY A 18 -19.54 11.72 20.92
C GLY A 18 -18.36 11.81 19.96
N ARG A 19 -18.56 12.20 18.69
CA ARG A 19 -17.46 12.40 17.73
C ARG A 19 -16.44 13.44 18.21
N ASN A 20 -16.89 14.52 18.85
CA ASN A 20 -16.02 15.58 19.41
C ASN A 20 -14.93 16.08 18.44
N GLY A 21 -15.26 16.15 17.14
CA GLY A 21 -14.30 16.56 16.10
C GLY A 21 -13.27 15.51 15.68
N ARG A 22 -13.29 14.32 16.27
CA ARG A 22 -12.41 13.20 15.90
C ARG A 22 -12.68 12.74 14.46
N ASP A 23 -11.62 12.40 13.75
CA ASP A 23 -11.70 11.77 12.44
C ASP A 23 -12.20 10.33 12.55
N LYS A 24 -12.91 9.88 11.51
CA LYS A 24 -13.67 8.63 11.56
C LYS A 24 -12.75 7.41 11.61
N ASP A 25 -11.67 7.45 10.86
CA ASP A 25 -10.65 6.42 10.82
C ASP A 25 -9.85 6.35 12.13
N VAL A 26 -9.56 7.50 12.76
CA VAL A 26 -9.00 7.55 14.12
C VAL A 26 -9.95 6.89 15.13
N ALA A 27 -11.26 7.17 15.05
CA ALA A 27 -12.24 6.53 15.93
C ALA A 27 -12.29 5.01 15.76
N ILE A 28 -12.17 4.51 14.51
CA ILE A 28 -12.11 3.07 14.21
C ILE A 28 -10.79 2.45 14.67
N ALA A 29 -9.66 3.12 14.45
CA ALA A 29 -8.34 2.66 14.89
C ALA A 29 -8.28 2.52 16.42
N GLU A 30 -8.75 3.52 17.17
CA GLU A 30 -8.82 3.47 18.63
C GLU A 30 -9.75 2.35 19.13
N PHE A 31 -10.87 2.10 18.43
CA PHE A 31 -11.73 0.97 18.76
C PHE A 31 -11.02 -0.37 18.53
N LEU A 32 -10.29 -0.53 17.43
CA LEU A 32 -9.51 -1.74 17.16
C LEU A 32 -8.40 -1.94 18.18
N GLN A 33 -7.72 -0.86 18.58
CA GLN A 33 -6.74 -0.88 19.66
C GLN A 33 -7.37 -1.35 20.99
N TYR A 34 -8.54 -0.80 21.33
CA TYR A 34 -9.30 -1.22 22.51
C TYR A 34 -9.69 -2.71 22.42
N ALA A 35 -10.25 -3.14 21.29
CA ALA A 35 -10.66 -4.53 21.07
C ALA A 35 -9.47 -5.49 21.18
N LYS A 36 -8.32 -5.15 20.58
CA LYS A 36 -7.08 -5.94 20.69
C LYS A 36 -6.66 -6.11 22.15
N LYS A 37 -6.72 -5.06 22.96
CA LYS A 37 -6.41 -5.10 24.39
C LYS A 37 -7.37 -6.00 25.17
N GLU A 38 -8.68 -5.84 24.96
CA GLU A 38 -9.70 -6.62 25.68
C GLU A 38 -9.72 -8.10 25.26
N LEU A 39 -9.34 -8.39 24.02
CA LEU A 39 -9.28 -9.75 23.50
C LEU A 39 -7.96 -10.48 23.79
N ALA A 40 -6.90 -9.77 24.19
CA ALA A 40 -5.58 -10.36 24.46
C ALA A 40 -5.60 -11.56 25.44
N PRO A 41 -6.39 -11.57 26.54
CA PRO A 41 -6.45 -12.72 27.45
C PRO A 41 -6.99 -14.00 26.81
N TYR A 42 -7.73 -13.89 25.70
CA TYR A 42 -8.33 -15.04 25.01
C TYR A 42 -7.41 -15.65 23.96
N SER A 43 -6.25 -15.02 23.68
CA SER A 43 -5.28 -15.51 22.68
C SER A 43 -5.92 -15.75 21.31
N VAL A 44 -6.77 -14.82 20.86
CA VAL A 44 -7.46 -14.87 19.56
C VAL A 44 -6.84 -13.89 18.57
N ASN A 45 -6.89 -14.23 17.28
CA ASN A 45 -6.53 -13.30 16.21
C ASN A 45 -7.66 -12.29 15.98
N LEU A 46 -7.30 -11.03 15.80
CA LEU A 46 -8.19 -9.96 15.40
C LEU A 46 -8.04 -9.69 13.90
N GLY A 47 -9.16 -9.71 13.17
CA GLY A 47 -9.21 -9.37 11.76
C GLY A 47 -10.19 -8.23 11.49
N ALA A 48 -9.94 -7.44 10.45
CA ALA A 48 -10.87 -6.41 10.00
C ALA A 48 -11.10 -6.47 8.48
N ASP A 49 -12.38 -6.56 8.10
CA ASP A 49 -12.82 -6.37 6.72
C ASP A 49 -12.84 -4.88 6.37
N VAL A 50 -12.25 -4.56 5.22
CA VAL A 50 -12.08 -3.20 4.71
C VAL A 50 -12.44 -3.12 3.23
N PHE A 51 -12.85 -1.96 2.75
CA PHE A 51 -13.16 -1.78 1.33
C PHE A 51 -11.89 -1.94 0.48
N GLY A 52 -12.01 -2.55 -0.71
CA GLY A 52 -10.88 -2.69 -1.63
C GLY A 52 -10.23 -1.35 -2.01
N ILE A 53 -10.97 -0.24 -1.98
CA ILE A 53 -10.43 1.10 -2.26
C ILE A 53 -9.29 1.51 -1.32
N ILE A 54 -9.30 1.02 -0.08
CA ILE A 54 -8.34 1.45 0.93
C ILE A 54 -6.96 0.84 0.73
N THR A 55 -6.80 -0.13 -0.19
CA THR A 55 -5.47 -0.52 -0.67
C THR A 55 -4.81 0.67 -1.36
N ARG A 56 -5.57 1.51 -2.07
CA ARG A 56 -5.08 2.65 -2.85
C ARG A 56 -5.04 3.97 -2.09
N THR A 57 -6.13 4.34 -1.42
CA THR A 57 -6.29 5.69 -0.84
C THR A 57 -5.36 5.89 0.35
N TRP A 58 -4.63 7.00 0.37
CA TRP A 58 -3.67 7.25 1.46
C TRP A 58 -4.36 7.46 2.80
N ASP A 59 -5.45 8.20 2.77
CA ASP A 59 -6.20 8.71 3.91
C ASP A 59 -7.68 8.30 3.76
N ASP A 60 -8.50 8.55 4.78
CA ASP A 60 -9.93 8.23 4.75
C ASP A 60 -10.68 9.11 3.75
N PHE A 61 -10.22 10.34 3.51
CA PHE A 61 -10.80 11.23 2.49
C PHE A 61 -10.30 10.85 1.07
N PRO A 62 -11.17 10.85 0.04
CA PRO A 62 -12.54 11.38 -0.02
C PRO A 62 -13.67 10.41 0.35
N GLU A 63 -13.39 9.14 0.60
CA GLU A 63 -14.42 8.12 0.89
C GLU A 63 -15.14 8.41 2.21
N ASP A 64 -14.38 8.83 3.23
CA ASP A 64 -14.77 9.22 4.58
C ASP A 64 -15.66 8.15 5.24
N ILE A 65 -15.20 6.90 5.13
CA ILE A 65 -15.83 5.67 5.63
C ILE A 65 -15.18 5.17 6.94
N GLY A 66 -14.22 5.92 7.47
CA GLY A 66 -13.42 5.60 8.65
C GLY A 66 -12.44 4.45 8.43
N GLN A 67 -11.89 4.30 7.22
CA GLN A 67 -10.97 3.20 6.93
C GLN A 67 -9.67 3.71 6.29
N THR A 68 -8.60 3.69 7.09
CA THR A 68 -7.25 3.99 6.65
C THR A 68 -6.36 2.78 6.89
N TRP A 69 -5.70 2.30 5.84
CA TRP A 69 -4.95 1.03 5.87
C TRP A 69 -3.90 0.98 6.99
N ILE A 70 -3.04 2.00 7.05
CA ILE A 70 -1.92 2.05 8.01
C ILE A 70 -2.46 2.17 9.44
N LEU A 71 -3.42 3.07 9.69
CA LEU A 71 -4.00 3.25 11.03
C LEU A 71 -4.71 2.01 11.55
N MET A 72 -5.52 1.35 10.72
CA MET A 72 -6.22 0.12 11.14
C MET A 72 -5.25 -1.05 11.29
N GLY A 73 -4.26 -1.15 10.40
CA GLY A 73 -3.34 -2.29 10.33
C GLY A 73 -2.45 -2.45 11.56
N GLU A 74 -2.10 -1.37 12.26
CA GLU A 74 -1.32 -1.42 13.51
C GLU A 74 -2.05 -2.16 14.65
N HIS A 75 -3.36 -2.37 14.50
CA HIS A 75 -4.24 -2.85 15.57
C HIS A 75 -4.89 -4.19 15.28
N VAL A 76 -4.57 -4.84 14.17
CA VAL A 76 -5.15 -6.14 13.78
C VAL A 76 -4.07 -7.10 13.33
N ASP A 77 -4.35 -8.40 13.42
CA ASP A 77 -3.45 -9.43 12.89
C ASP A 77 -3.71 -9.68 11.41
N ASN A 78 -4.93 -9.38 10.93
CA ASN A 78 -5.33 -9.57 9.53
C ASN A 78 -6.12 -8.35 9.02
N LEU A 79 -5.75 -7.83 7.86
CA LEU A 79 -6.57 -6.91 7.07
C LEU A 79 -7.11 -7.64 5.84
N ALA A 80 -8.43 -7.57 5.67
CA ALA A 80 -9.14 -8.26 4.63
C ALA A 80 -9.80 -7.28 3.64
N PRO A 81 -9.05 -6.78 2.64
CA PRO A 81 -9.64 -5.94 1.61
C PRO A 81 -10.65 -6.70 0.77
N MET A 82 -11.83 -6.12 0.62
CA MET A 82 -12.88 -6.60 -0.27
C MET A 82 -12.58 -6.23 -1.71
N VAL A 83 -11.80 -7.08 -2.39
CA VAL A 83 -11.37 -6.88 -3.77
C VAL A 83 -12.29 -7.65 -4.70
N TYR A 84 -13.41 -7.02 -5.04
CA TYR A 84 -14.39 -7.56 -5.98
C TYR A 84 -14.25 -6.85 -7.32
N PRO A 85 -13.71 -7.50 -8.37
CA PRO A 85 -13.49 -6.85 -9.66
C PRO A 85 -14.74 -6.19 -10.28
N SER A 86 -15.93 -6.70 -9.95
CA SER A 86 -17.22 -6.07 -10.31
C SER A 86 -17.45 -4.67 -9.74
N HIS A 87 -16.75 -4.30 -8.66
CA HIS A 87 -16.91 -3.02 -7.95
C HIS A 87 -15.84 -1.99 -8.34
N TYR A 88 -14.93 -2.34 -9.25
CA TYR A 88 -13.95 -1.42 -9.82
C TYR A 88 -14.51 -0.85 -11.14
N SER A 89 -14.52 0.48 -11.27
CA SER A 89 -15.05 1.16 -12.46
C SER A 89 -14.07 1.11 -13.64
N THR A 90 -14.54 1.38 -14.86
CA THR A 90 -13.67 1.54 -16.04
C THR A 90 -12.50 2.50 -15.75
N GLY A 91 -11.31 2.14 -16.25
CA GLY A 91 -10.06 2.87 -16.06
C GLY A 91 -9.23 2.42 -14.86
N TRP A 92 -9.81 1.69 -13.90
CA TRP A 92 -9.04 1.08 -12.82
C TRP A 92 -7.98 0.12 -13.38
N TYR A 93 -6.74 0.29 -12.92
CA TYR A 93 -5.57 -0.45 -13.41
C TYR A 93 -5.41 -0.44 -14.94
N ASN A 94 -5.88 0.64 -15.60
CA ASN A 94 -5.91 0.80 -17.05
C ASN A 94 -6.79 -0.22 -17.79
N LEU A 95 -7.83 -0.74 -17.13
CA LEU A 95 -8.73 -1.75 -17.68
C LEU A 95 -10.02 -1.10 -18.18
N GLU A 96 -10.44 -1.48 -19.39
CA GLU A 96 -11.75 -1.09 -19.92
C GLU A 96 -12.88 -1.73 -19.10
N ASN A 97 -12.73 -3.01 -18.76
CA ASN A 97 -13.65 -3.78 -17.93
C ASN A 97 -12.89 -4.53 -16.83
N PRO A 98 -12.76 -3.94 -15.62
CA PRO A 98 -12.12 -4.61 -14.48
C PRO A 98 -12.76 -5.95 -14.12
N ASN A 99 -14.09 -6.07 -14.20
CA ASN A 99 -14.81 -7.29 -13.85
C ASN A 99 -14.44 -8.48 -14.75
N ALA A 100 -14.09 -8.22 -16.01
CA ALA A 100 -13.59 -9.22 -16.96
C ALA A 100 -12.09 -9.54 -16.79
N ASN A 101 -11.36 -8.78 -15.96
CA ASN A 101 -9.91 -8.89 -15.78
C ASN A 101 -9.53 -9.09 -14.31
N PRO A 102 -10.07 -10.12 -13.64
CA PRO A 102 -9.96 -10.28 -12.19
C PRO A 102 -8.52 -10.46 -11.69
N TYR A 103 -7.65 -11.10 -12.48
CA TYR A 103 -6.21 -11.22 -12.16
C TYR A 103 -5.57 -9.84 -11.97
N LEU A 104 -5.78 -8.91 -12.90
CA LEU A 104 -5.14 -7.60 -12.88
C LEU A 104 -5.69 -6.71 -11.76
N VAL A 105 -6.98 -6.82 -11.46
CA VAL A 105 -7.58 -6.10 -10.33
C VAL A 105 -6.99 -6.57 -9.00
N VAL A 106 -6.94 -7.88 -8.76
CA VAL A 106 -6.40 -8.42 -7.50
C VAL A 106 -4.90 -8.17 -7.40
N LYS A 107 -4.14 -8.35 -8.50
CA LYS A 107 -2.71 -8.03 -8.53
C LYS A 107 -2.45 -6.57 -8.12
N GLY A 108 -3.14 -5.63 -8.76
CA GLY A 108 -2.99 -4.20 -8.48
C GLY A 108 -3.36 -3.83 -7.04
N ALA A 109 -4.46 -4.38 -6.51
CA ALA A 109 -4.88 -4.12 -5.14
C ALA A 109 -3.90 -4.69 -4.11
N MET A 110 -3.37 -5.91 -4.34
CA MET A 110 -2.38 -6.52 -3.46
C MET A 110 -1.04 -5.80 -3.52
N GLU A 111 -0.61 -5.38 -4.70
CA GLU A 111 0.56 -4.52 -4.90
C GLU A 111 0.49 -3.24 -4.05
N GLU A 112 -0.63 -2.53 -4.07
CA GLU A 112 -0.84 -1.32 -3.26
C GLU A 112 -0.88 -1.63 -1.75
N ALA A 113 -1.55 -2.73 -1.35
CA ALA A 113 -1.61 -3.17 0.04
C ALA A 113 -0.23 -3.55 0.61
N ILE A 114 0.57 -4.28 -0.17
CA ILE A 114 1.93 -4.69 0.18
C ILE A 114 2.83 -3.47 0.35
N GLU A 115 2.71 -2.48 -0.55
CA GLU A 115 3.48 -1.24 -0.41
C GLU A 115 3.18 -0.53 0.91
N LYS A 116 1.91 -0.44 1.32
CA LYS A 116 1.55 0.14 2.61
C LYS A 116 2.03 -0.71 3.79
N ASN A 117 1.83 -2.03 3.73
CA ASN A 117 2.35 -2.95 4.75
C ASN A 117 3.87 -2.84 4.93
N SER A 118 4.61 -2.67 3.84
CA SER A 118 6.07 -2.52 3.89
C SER A 118 6.55 -1.27 4.64
N SER A 119 5.64 -0.33 4.94
CA SER A 119 5.92 0.88 5.72
C SER A 119 5.66 0.70 7.23
N MET A 120 5.25 -0.49 7.66
CA MET A 120 4.87 -0.78 9.04
C MET A 120 5.92 -1.69 9.70
N GLU A 121 6.16 -1.51 11.00
CA GLU A 121 7.06 -2.36 11.77
C GLU A 121 6.50 -3.78 11.93
N ASN A 122 5.21 -3.87 12.24
CA ASN A 122 4.48 -5.11 12.45
C ASN A 122 3.22 -5.11 11.57
N PRO A 123 3.38 -5.29 10.25
CA PRO A 123 2.24 -5.25 9.34
C PRO A 123 1.25 -6.39 9.60
N PRO A 124 -0.06 -6.16 9.41
CA PRO A 124 -1.05 -7.23 9.45
C PRO A 124 -0.87 -8.18 8.26
N HIS A 125 -1.30 -9.44 8.41
CA HIS A 125 -1.45 -10.33 7.26
C HIS A 125 -2.51 -9.79 6.30
N ILE A 126 -2.22 -9.83 5.00
CA ILE A 126 -3.17 -9.46 3.95
C ILE A 126 -3.97 -10.72 3.60
N ARG A 127 -5.29 -10.67 3.79
CA ARG A 127 -6.21 -11.78 3.47
C ARG A 127 -7.39 -11.25 2.66
N PRO A 128 -7.24 -11.00 1.35
CA PRO A 128 -8.30 -10.41 0.54
C PRO A 128 -9.55 -11.27 0.51
N TRP A 129 -10.71 -10.62 0.51
CA TRP A 129 -11.91 -11.23 -0.05
C TRP A 129 -11.85 -11.10 -1.58
N ILE A 130 -12.04 -12.22 -2.29
CA ILE A 130 -12.10 -12.32 -3.75
C ILE A 130 -13.51 -12.67 -4.21
N GLN A 131 -13.83 -12.36 -5.46
CA GLN A 131 -15.17 -12.54 -6.04
C GLN A 131 -15.36 -13.93 -6.66
N ASP A 132 -16.51 -14.53 -6.42
CA ASP A 132 -16.96 -15.77 -7.09
C ASP A 132 -18.44 -15.67 -7.49
N PHE A 133 -18.87 -14.53 -8.04
CA PHE A 133 -20.24 -14.36 -8.53
C PHE A 133 -20.29 -13.57 -9.83
N ASP A 134 -21.32 -13.86 -10.61
CA ASP A 134 -21.59 -13.21 -11.88
C ASP A 134 -22.08 -11.78 -11.66
N TRP A 135 -21.60 -10.87 -12.47
CA TRP A 135 -22.06 -9.49 -12.43
C TRP A 135 -21.96 -8.85 -13.81
N GLN A 136 -23.01 -8.11 -14.20
CA GLN A 136 -23.07 -7.36 -15.46
C GLN A 136 -22.61 -8.16 -16.70
N GLY A 137 -23.04 -9.42 -16.81
CA GLY A 137 -22.76 -10.27 -17.96
C GLY A 137 -21.38 -10.92 -17.98
N ILE A 138 -20.60 -10.80 -16.91
CA ILE A 138 -19.34 -11.55 -16.74
C ILE A 138 -19.59 -12.74 -15.81
N GLU A 139 -19.43 -13.95 -16.37
CA GLU A 139 -19.55 -15.21 -15.65
C GLU A 139 -18.26 -15.55 -14.90
N TYR A 140 -18.38 -15.89 -13.62
CA TYR A 140 -17.29 -16.31 -12.75
C TYR A 140 -17.30 -17.83 -12.58
N GLY A 141 -16.43 -18.49 -13.36
CA GLY A 141 -16.12 -19.90 -13.21
C GLY A 141 -14.76 -20.13 -12.53
N PRO A 142 -14.32 -21.40 -12.46
CA PRO A 142 -13.04 -21.79 -11.88
C PRO A 142 -11.83 -21.00 -12.38
N ASP A 143 -11.82 -20.60 -13.66
CA ASP A 143 -10.76 -19.80 -14.27
C ASP A 143 -10.57 -18.44 -13.60
N LYS A 144 -11.67 -17.70 -13.35
CA LYS A 144 -11.63 -16.34 -12.79
C LYS A 144 -11.39 -16.33 -11.30
N VAL A 145 -11.95 -17.28 -10.55
CA VAL A 145 -11.62 -17.46 -9.13
C VAL A 145 -10.14 -17.78 -8.98
N ARG A 146 -9.64 -18.73 -9.78
CA ARG A 146 -8.24 -19.13 -9.69
C ARG A 146 -7.29 -18.01 -10.09
N ALA A 147 -7.63 -17.24 -11.12
CA ALA A 147 -6.85 -16.09 -11.56
C ALA A 147 -6.60 -15.08 -10.43
N GLN A 148 -7.60 -14.83 -9.57
CA GLN A 148 -7.47 -13.95 -8.40
C GLN A 148 -6.51 -14.54 -7.35
N ILE A 149 -6.66 -15.84 -7.05
CA ILE A 149 -5.78 -16.55 -6.11
C ILE A 149 -4.32 -16.50 -6.60
N ILE A 150 -4.08 -16.77 -7.88
CA ILE A 150 -2.74 -16.71 -8.47
C ILE A 150 -2.17 -15.30 -8.37
N ALA A 151 -2.94 -14.27 -8.74
CA ALA A 151 -2.49 -12.88 -8.66
C ALA A 151 -1.94 -12.50 -7.26
N ALA A 152 -2.67 -12.89 -6.21
CA ALA A 152 -2.24 -12.66 -4.83
C ALA A 152 -1.01 -13.50 -4.46
N LYS A 153 -1.02 -14.79 -4.83
CA LYS A 153 0.04 -15.76 -4.51
C LYS A 153 1.39 -15.40 -5.15
N GLU A 154 1.38 -14.84 -6.36
CA GLU A 154 2.57 -14.33 -7.05
C GLU A 154 3.29 -13.22 -6.27
N LEU A 155 2.56 -12.51 -5.42
CA LEU A 155 3.04 -11.42 -4.56
C LEU A 155 3.22 -11.86 -3.08
N GLY A 156 3.18 -13.17 -2.81
CA GLY A 156 3.38 -13.71 -1.47
C GLY A 156 2.14 -13.64 -0.57
N VAL A 157 1.00 -13.20 -1.09
CA VAL A 157 -0.28 -13.23 -0.38
C VAL A 157 -0.93 -14.58 -0.61
N THR A 158 -0.77 -15.50 0.35
CA THR A 158 -1.21 -16.90 0.24
C THR A 158 -2.55 -17.19 0.89
N GLU A 159 -3.13 -16.22 1.59
CA GLU A 159 -4.42 -16.34 2.25
C GLU A 159 -5.50 -15.59 1.46
N TYR A 160 -6.73 -16.07 1.49
CA TYR A 160 -7.87 -15.41 0.86
C TYR A 160 -9.17 -15.90 1.48
N MET A 161 -10.22 -15.10 1.32
CA MET A 161 -11.61 -15.47 1.56
C MET A 161 -12.39 -15.27 0.28
N ILE A 162 -13.47 -16.01 0.07
CA ILE A 162 -14.21 -15.99 -1.20
C ILE A 162 -15.64 -15.62 -0.93
N TRP A 163 -16.14 -14.64 -1.68
CA TRP A 163 -17.50 -14.21 -1.56
C TRP A 163 -18.32 -14.64 -2.78
N ASN A 164 -19.35 -15.44 -2.52
CA ASN A 164 -20.50 -15.63 -3.40
C ASN A 164 -21.78 -15.42 -2.56
N PRO A 165 -22.66 -14.46 -2.92
CA PRO A 165 -23.87 -14.18 -2.14
C PRO A 165 -24.87 -15.34 -2.10
N GLY A 166 -24.86 -16.22 -3.10
CA GLY A 166 -25.63 -17.46 -3.12
C GLY A 166 -25.00 -18.59 -2.29
N ASN A 167 -23.77 -18.41 -1.78
CA ASN A 167 -23.00 -19.45 -1.08
C ASN A 167 -22.83 -20.75 -1.90
N VAL A 168 -22.80 -20.63 -3.23
CA VAL A 168 -22.55 -21.74 -4.14
C VAL A 168 -21.14 -21.57 -4.69
N TYR A 169 -20.30 -22.58 -4.56
CA TYR A 169 -18.91 -22.54 -4.98
C TYR A 169 -18.63 -23.73 -5.91
N ASP A 170 -18.01 -23.48 -7.05
CA ASP A 170 -17.54 -24.55 -7.93
C ASP A 170 -16.27 -25.18 -7.33
N PRO A 171 -16.27 -26.48 -6.96
CA PRO A 171 -15.10 -27.13 -6.38
C PRO A 171 -13.88 -27.13 -7.31
N TYR A 172 -14.04 -27.02 -8.63
CA TYR A 172 -12.93 -26.94 -9.58
C TYR A 172 -12.11 -25.65 -9.42
N ALA A 173 -12.68 -24.58 -8.86
CA ALA A 173 -11.95 -23.35 -8.54
C ALA A 173 -10.79 -23.56 -7.55
N PHE A 174 -10.84 -24.65 -6.77
CA PHE A 174 -9.86 -24.98 -5.73
C PHE A 174 -8.84 -26.02 -6.15
N MET A 175 -8.98 -26.57 -7.35
CA MET A 175 -8.03 -27.54 -7.89
C MET A 175 -6.84 -26.80 -8.52
N LEU A 176 -5.64 -27.07 -8.01
CA LEU A 176 -4.40 -26.53 -8.57
C LEU A 176 -4.21 -27.03 -10.01
N THR A 177 -3.87 -26.13 -10.92
CA THR A 177 -3.43 -26.52 -12.27
C THR A 177 -2.03 -27.15 -12.22
N GLU A 178 -1.67 -27.92 -13.24
CA GLU A 178 -0.31 -28.48 -13.33
C GLU A 178 0.78 -27.39 -13.43
N THR A 179 0.46 -26.27 -14.07
CA THR A 179 1.34 -25.10 -14.10
C THR A 179 1.56 -24.58 -12.69
N GLU A 180 0.48 -24.35 -11.94
CA GLU A 180 0.58 -23.83 -10.57
C GLU A 180 1.35 -24.77 -9.63
N LYS A 181 1.17 -26.10 -9.76
CA LYS A 181 1.93 -27.08 -8.95
C LYS A 181 3.44 -27.01 -9.22
N LYS A 182 3.85 -26.62 -10.42
CA LYS A 182 5.26 -26.53 -10.85
C LYS A 182 5.86 -25.15 -10.63
N THR A 183 5.04 -24.13 -10.38
CA THR A 183 5.48 -22.77 -10.10
C THR A 183 5.86 -22.61 -8.63
N THR A 184 7.05 -22.06 -8.38
CA THR A 184 7.44 -21.61 -7.04
C THR A 184 6.84 -20.23 -6.77
N TYR A 185 6.16 -20.08 -5.63
CA TYR A 185 5.58 -18.83 -5.18
C TYR A 185 6.20 -18.37 -3.85
N PRO A 186 6.30 -17.06 -3.57
CA PRO A 186 6.04 -15.94 -4.49
C PRO A 186 6.96 -15.98 -5.71
N LEU A 187 6.61 -15.26 -6.77
CA LEU A 187 7.46 -15.24 -7.96
C LEU A 187 8.78 -14.55 -7.63
N ASP A 188 9.88 -15.13 -8.13
CA ASP A 188 11.16 -14.43 -8.12
C ASP A 188 11.09 -13.27 -9.13
N LYS A 189 11.17 -12.06 -8.61
CA LYS A 189 11.15 -10.81 -9.37
C LYS A 189 12.56 -10.29 -9.67
N GLY A 190 13.60 -11.03 -9.26
CA GLY A 190 14.99 -10.63 -9.40
C GLY A 190 15.26 -9.29 -8.70
N GLU A 191 15.69 -8.30 -9.48
CA GLU A 191 15.95 -6.94 -8.99
C GLU A 191 14.67 -6.14 -8.73
N LEU A 192 13.54 -6.55 -9.30
CA LEU A 192 12.26 -5.87 -9.11
C LEU A 192 11.65 -6.22 -7.76
N ASP A 193 10.98 -5.26 -7.16
CA ASP A 193 10.18 -5.45 -5.98
C ASP A 193 8.76 -5.97 -6.32
N TYR A 194 7.90 -6.13 -5.32
CA TYR A 194 6.54 -6.67 -5.53
C TYR A 194 5.61 -5.69 -6.27
N ARG A 195 6.00 -4.42 -6.40
CA ARG A 195 5.34 -3.40 -7.24
C ARG A 195 5.90 -3.38 -8.68
N GLU A 196 6.77 -4.33 -9.00
CA GLU A 196 7.54 -4.41 -10.25
C GLU A 196 8.39 -3.14 -10.48
N LYS A 197 8.99 -2.63 -9.40
CA LYS A 197 9.85 -1.43 -9.39
C LYS A 197 11.30 -1.77 -9.08
N THR A 198 12.19 -1.03 -9.72
CA THR A 198 13.63 -1.05 -9.46
C THR A 198 14.00 -0.16 -8.26
N PRO A 199 15.24 -0.24 -7.74
CA PRO A 199 15.76 0.77 -6.82
C PRO A 199 15.64 2.20 -7.36
N GLY A 200 15.93 2.39 -8.65
CA GLY A 200 15.83 3.69 -9.32
C GLY A 200 14.40 4.24 -9.37
N ASP A 201 13.41 3.39 -9.64
CA ASP A 201 11.99 3.79 -9.63
C ASP A 201 11.53 4.24 -8.23
N SER A 202 12.07 3.63 -7.17
CA SER A 202 11.75 4.00 -5.79
C SER A 202 12.38 5.34 -5.40
N ALA A 203 13.59 5.62 -5.90
CA ALA A 203 14.19 6.95 -5.79
C ALA A 203 13.39 8.01 -6.56
N ASP A 204 12.89 7.68 -7.75
CA ASP A 204 12.01 8.58 -8.50
C ASP A 204 10.70 8.84 -7.74
N LYS A 205 10.09 7.82 -7.15
CA LYS A 205 8.89 7.98 -6.30
C LYS A 205 9.17 8.85 -5.07
N TYR A 206 10.30 8.64 -4.39
CA TYR A 206 10.70 9.48 -3.25
C TYR A 206 10.90 10.94 -3.67
N LEU A 207 11.70 11.18 -4.71
CA LEU A 207 12.05 12.52 -5.18
C LEU A 207 10.86 13.26 -5.81
N SER A 208 10.00 12.56 -6.55
CA SER A 208 8.73 13.14 -7.02
C SER A 208 7.81 13.46 -5.84
N GLY A 209 7.83 12.65 -4.78
CA GLY A 209 7.18 12.95 -3.51
C GLY A 209 7.64 14.28 -2.93
N MET A 210 8.96 14.43 -2.79
CA MET A 210 9.57 15.66 -2.25
C MET A 210 9.30 16.89 -3.14
N LEU A 211 9.42 16.75 -4.47
CA LEU A 211 9.20 17.85 -5.42
C LEU A 211 7.75 18.38 -5.40
N ASN A 212 6.79 17.49 -5.15
CA ASN A 212 5.36 17.81 -5.19
C ASN A 212 4.72 17.87 -3.80
N GLU A 213 5.52 17.91 -2.73
CA GLU A 213 5.05 17.92 -1.33
C GLU A 213 4.08 16.76 -1.02
N ARG A 214 4.26 15.61 -1.70
CA ARG A 214 3.53 14.37 -1.44
C ARG A 214 4.29 13.52 -0.43
N PHE A 215 4.24 13.93 0.83
CA PHE A 215 4.98 13.29 1.92
C PHE A 215 4.62 11.82 2.13
N SER A 216 3.43 11.37 1.72
CA SER A 216 3.07 9.94 1.72
C SER A 216 3.99 9.09 0.82
N TYR A 217 4.44 9.63 -0.32
CA TYR A 217 5.39 8.91 -1.17
C TYR A 217 6.75 8.82 -0.50
N MET A 218 7.20 9.92 0.13
CA MET A 218 8.47 9.92 0.87
C MET A 218 8.40 8.94 2.04
N TYR A 219 7.30 8.95 2.82
CA TYR A 219 7.07 8.03 3.93
C TYR A 219 7.12 6.56 3.50
N LEU A 220 6.40 6.22 2.42
CA LEU A 220 6.39 4.86 1.88
C LEU A 220 7.79 4.45 1.39
N MET A 221 8.56 5.35 0.80
CA MET A 221 9.87 5.04 0.24
C MET A 221 11.02 5.21 1.24
N THR A 222 10.79 5.69 2.46
CA THR A 222 11.84 5.79 3.48
C THR A 222 11.88 4.50 4.31
N PRO A 223 13.07 3.91 4.58
CA PRO A 223 13.21 2.74 5.44
C PRO A 223 12.52 2.93 6.78
N VAL A 224 11.87 1.89 7.31
CA VAL A 224 11.06 1.99 8.53
C VAL A 224 11.90 2.48 9.72
N ALA A 225 13.15 2.04 9.81
CA ALA A 225 14.07 2.43 10.89
C ALA A 225 14.62 3.87 10.78
N ASP A 226 14.48 4.52 9.62
CA ASP A 226 15.10 5.82 9.32
C ASP A 226 14.10 6.99 9.37
N ARG A 227 12.88 6.77 9.89
CA ARG A 227 11.86 7.80 9.99
C ARG A 227 10.95 7.64 11.21
N GLU A 228 10.17 8.68 11.48
CA GLU A 228 9.07 8.60 12.44
C GLU A 228 8.09 7.48 12.06
N LYS A 229 7.62 6.77 13.10
CA LYS A 229 6.68 5.66 12.95
C LYS A 229 5.30 6.15 12.53
N ASP A 230 4.83 7.20 13.17
CA ASP A 230 3.53 7.81 12.88
C ASP A 230 3.66 8.81 11.72
N PHE A 231 2.71 8.76 10.78
CA PHE A 231 2.74 9.63 9.61
C PHE A 231 2.55 11.10 9.97
N ASP A 232 1.72 11.43 10.96
CA ASP A 232 1.52 12.84 11.35
C ASP A 232 2.80 13.44 11.96
N SER A 233 3.50 12.63 12.75
CA SER A 233 4.80 12.98 13.31
C SER A 233 5.86 13.10 12.20
N TYR A 234 5.86 12.19 11.22
CA TYR A 234 6.70 12.28 10.03
C TYR A 234 6.43 13.54 9.20
N LEU A 235 5.16 13.85 8.95
CA LEU A 235 4.74 15.02 8.19
C LEU A 235 5.25 16.30 8.85
N LYS A 236 5.04 16.46 10.16
CA LYS A 236 5.55 17.62 10.92
C LYS A 236 7.07 17.73 10.83
N ALA A 237 7.78 16.60 10.90
CA ALA A 237 9.23 16.59 10.74
C ALA A 237 9.64 17.06 9.34
N MET A 238 8.96 16.59 8.28
CA MET A 238 9.25 16.98 6.89
C MET A 238 8.91 18.45 6.60
N GLU A 239 7.79 18.95 7.11
CA GLU A 239 7.39 20.37 6.99
C GLU A 239 8.34 21.31 7.74
N SER A 240 9.00 20.81 8.79
CA SER A 240 10.03 21.57 9.52
C SER A 240 11.39 21.57 8.84
N THR A 241 11.59 20.76 7.79
CA THR A 241 12.85 20.76 7.04
C THR A 241 13.02 22.08 6.30
N ASN A 242 14.26 22.54 6.24
CA ASN A 242 14.62 23.72 5.49
C ASN A 242 15.07 23.40 4.06
N VAL A 243 14.85 22.16 3.59
CA VAL A 243 15.34 21.69 2.30
C VAL A 243 14.18 21.53 1.33
N SER A 244 14.23 22.23 0.20
CA SER A 244 13.26 22.12 -0.88
C SER A 244 13.92 21.59 -2.15
N LEU A 245 13.33 20.57 -2.76
CA LEU A 245 13.82 20.01 -4.02
C LEU A 245 13.34 20.86 -5.20
N LEU A 246 14.27 21.33 -6.03
CA LEU A 246 13.96 22.17 -7.20
C LEU A 246 13.92 21.36 -8.50
N ARG A 247 14.82 20.40 -8.65
CA ARG A 247 14.84 19.44 -9.76
C ARG A 247 15.66 18.22 -9.40
N TYR A 248 15.39 17.12 -10.08
CA TYR A 248 16.19 15.92 -9.99
C TYR A 248 16.20 15.13 -11.30
N LYS A 249 17.13 14.18 -11.41
CA LYS A 249 17.13 13.13 -12.42
C LYS A 249 17.79 11.88 -11.84
N VAL A 250 17.05 10.79 -11.74
CA VAL A 250 17.65 9.47 -11.48
C VAL A 250 18.39 9.01 -12.74
N THR A 251 19.67 8.66 -12.61
CA THR A 251 20.56 8.34 -13.73
C THR A 251 20.82 6.83 -13.87
N GLY A 252 20.63 6.06 -12.81
CA GLY A 252 20.75 4.61 -12.83
C GLY A 252 20.77 4.00 -11.43
N TYR A 253 20.97 2.70 -11.34
CA TYR A 253 21.23 1.99 -10.10
C TYR A 253 22.19 0.83 -10.33
N GLU A 254 22.81 0.34 -9.27
CA GLU A 254 23.68 -0.83 -9.26
C GLU A 254 23.37 -1.67 -8.03
N MET A 255 23.12 -2.96 -8.24
CA MET A 255 22.85 -3.93 -7.17
C MET A 255 24.12 -4.22 -6.39
N ASP A 256 24.00 -4.41 -5.07
CA ASP A 256 25.12 -4.89 -4.26
C ASP A 256 25.43 -6.35 -4.64
N PRO A 257 26.69 -6.68 -5.01
CA PRO A 257 27.04 -8.04 -5.45
C PRO A 257 26.99 -9.09 -4.33
N SER A 258 26.96 -8.65 -3.06
CA SER A 258 26.92 -9.49 -1.87
C SER A 258 25.55 -9.55 -1.21
N ASP A 259 24.63 -8.64 -1.56
CA ASP A 259 23.32 -8.52 -0.94
C ASP A 259 22.24 -8.10 -1.96
N LYS A 260 21.39 -9.05 -2.36
CA LYS A 260 20.30 -8.83 -3.33
C LYS A 260 19.25 -7.81 -2.88
N ASP A 261 19.24 -7.48 -1.59
CA ASP A 261 18.30 -6.54 -0.96
C ASP A 261 18.95 -5.17 -0.72
N LYS A 262 20.14 -4.93 -1.30
CA LYS A 262 20.81 -3.62 -1.33
C LYS A 262 21.17 -3.19 -2.73
N ALA A 263 21.14 -1.88 -2.95
CA ALA A 263 21.58 -1.25 -4.19
C ALA A 263 22.09 0.17 -3.93
N THR A 264 22.93 0.68 -4.82
CA THR A 264 23.25 2.11 -4.90
C THR A 264 22.46 2.73 -6.05
N VAL A 265 21.79 3.84 -5.79
CA VAL A 265 21.07 4.64 -6.80
C VAL A 265 21.88 5.88 -7.12
N TYR A 266 22.05 6.14 -8.41
CA TYR A 266 22.76 7.30 -8.93
C TYR A 266 21.74 8.34 -9.39
N LEU A 267 21.95 9.60 -9.01
CA LEU A 267 21.06 10.70 -9.38
C LEU A 267 21.75 12.05 -9.35
N ASN A 268 21.15 13.01 -10.05
CA ASN A 268 21.50 14.42 -9.97
C ASN A 268 20.35 15.17 -9.30
N TYR A 269 20.65 16.15 -8.45
CA TYR A 269 19.63 16.97 -7.81
C TYR A 269 20.06 18.42 -7.67
N LYS A 270 19.06 19.30 -7.56
CA LYS A 270 19.22 20.68 -7.15
C LYS A 270 18.23 20.96 -6.03
N ILE A 271 18.74 21.42 -4.90
CA ILE A 271 17.96 21.77 -3.72
C ILE A 271 18.18 23.24 -3.35
N GLU A 272 17.19 23.81 -2.67
CA GLU A 272 17.31 25.04 -1.92
C GLU A 272 17.33 24.70 -0.43
N ILE A 273 18.28 25.26 0.32
CA ILE A 273 18.38 25.15 1.78
C ILE A 273 18.13 26.54 2.36
N LYS A 274 17.10 26.68 3.20
CA LYS A 274 16.73 27.94 3.86
C LYS A 274 17.34 28.05 5.27
N ASN A 275 18.10 29.10 5.52
CA ASN A 275 18.69 29.41 6.82
C ASN A 275 18.18 30.78 7.28
N GLY A 276 16.96 30.81 7.84
CA GLY A 276 16.25 32.05 8.12
C GLY A 276 15.90 32.78 6.82
N ASP A 277 16.35 34.04 6.68
CA ASP A 277 16.11 34.87 5.50
C ASP A 277 17.10 34.59 4.33
N VAL A 278 18.11 33.74 4.55
CA VAL A 278 19.12 33.40 3.53
C VAL A 278 18.78 32.05 2.93
N SER A 279 18.82 31.94 1.59
CA SER A 279 18.76 30.65 0.91
C SER A 279 20.07 30.32 0.21
N GLN A 280 20.44 29.04 0.25
CA GLN A 280 21.58 28.47 -0.45
C GLN A 280 21.08 27.47 -1.47
N ILE A 281 21.58 27.56 -2.69
CA ILE A 281 21.34 26.57 -3.74
C ILE A 281 22.49 25.57 -3.74
N VAL A 282 22.15 24.29 -3.61
CA VAL A 282 23.10 23.18 -3.76
C VAL A 282 22.70 22.38 -4.98
N GLU A 283 23.66 22.14 -5.86
CA GLU A 283 23.51 21.27 -7.02
C GLU A 283 24.56 20.17 -6.94
N LYS A 284 24.09 18.93 -7.09
CA LYS A 284 24.93 17.74 -6.99
C LYS A 284 24.68 16.87 -8.21
N ASP A 285 25.76 16.58 -8.92
CA ASP A 285 25.79 15.58 -9.98
C ASP A 285 26.37 14.28 -9.45
N ASN A 286 25.85 13.15 -9.98
CA ASN A 286 26.30 11.80 -9.64
C ASN A 286 26.29 11.52 -8.13
N ALA A 287 25.25 12.03 -7.44
CA ALA A 287 24.98 11.66 -6.06
C ALA A 287 24.67 10.16 -5.96
N GLN A 288 25.11 9.55 -4.87
CA GLN A 288 24.92 8.13 -4.61
C GLN A 288 24.08 7.98 -3.35
N TRP A 289 22.88 7.42 -3.50
CA TRP A 289 22.01 7.08 -2.39
C TRP A 289 21.95 5.58 -2.21
N GLN A 290 21.88 5.13 -0.97
CA GLN A 290 21.71 3.71 -0.67
C GLN A 290 20.22 3.36 -0.76
N SER A 291 19.94 2.18 -1.28
CA SER A 291 18.60 1.60 -1.39
C SER A 291 18.59 0.25 -0.70
N VAL A 292 17.52 -0.05 0.04
CA VAL A 292 17.33 -1.31 0.76
C VAL A 292 15.94 -1.88 0.46
N ARG A 293 15.82 -3.20 0.31
CA ARG A 293 14.54 -3.87 0.08
C ARG A 293 13.97 -4.34 1.41
N GLU A 294 12.90 -3.68 1.87
CA GLU A 294 12.21 -4.01 3.12
C GLU A 294 10.83 -4.56 2.80
N ASN A 295 10.51 -5.74 3.34
CA ASN A 295 9.23 -6.42 3.09
C ASN A 295 8.90 -6.51 1.59
N ASN A 296 9.92 -6.81 0.77
CA ASN A 296 9.85 -6.90 -0.69
C ASN A 296 9.48 -5.60 -1.42
N ILE A 297 9.74 -4.43 -0.83
CA ILE A 297 9.58 -3.11 -1.45
C ILE A 297 10.89 -2.34 -1.31
N TRP A 298 11.35 -1.71 -2.40
CA TRP A 298 12.56 -0.89 -2.36
C TRP A 298 12.32 0.42 -1.59
N LYS A 299 13.28 0.78 -0.73
CA LYS A 299 13.31 1.97 0.11
C LYS A 299 14.62 2.72 -0.12
N ILE A 300 14.60 4.03 0.10
CA ILE A 300 15.67 4.96 -0.23
C ILE A 300 16.19 5.64 1.03
N LYS A 301 17.48 5.48 1.28
CA LYS A 301 18.22 6.24 2.30
C LYS A 301 18.69 7.55 1.65
N ALA A 302 17.80 8.54 1.65
CA ALA A 302 18.09 9.85 1.09
C ALA A 302 19.16 10.58 1.92
N VAL A 303 20.22 11.05 1.25
CA VAL A 303 21.30 11.82 1.87
C VAL A 303 21.52 13.08 1.05
N PHE A 304 21.21 14.23 1.63
CA PHE A 304 21.54 15.52 1.03
C PHE A 304 22.88 15.99 1.60
N ASP A 305 23.78 16.42 0.72
CA ASP A 305 25.04 17.04 1.12
C ASP A 305 24.75 18.47 1.59
N ALA A 306 24.14 18.61 2.76
CA ALA A 306 24.10 19.87 3.48
C ALA A 306 25.47 20.02 4.18
N GLN A 307 26.31 20.92 3.66
CA GLN A 307 27.56 21.31 4.32
C GLN A 307 27.28 22.13 5.57
#